data_AF-G7Q779-F1
#
_entry.id   AF-G7Q779-F1
#
_cell.length_a   1.000
_cell.length_b   1.000
_cell.length_c   1.000
_cell.angle_alpha   90.00
_cell.angle_beta   90.00
_cell.angle_gamma   90.00
#
_symmetry.space_group_name_H-M   'P 1'
#
loop_
_entity.id
_entity.type
_entity.pdbx_description
1 polymer ?
#
loop_
_entity_poly.entity_id
_entity_poly.type
_entity_poly.pdbx_seq_one_letter_code
_entity_poly.pdbx_strand_id
1 'polypeptide(L)'
;MAISATYVDAATFSATYDAAGQKDLRSQCAPGVRIRADCGPDGLRYGVVAAVAYADPVTTITLAGEGLTPNLTAFVHGNDTPGSLPDHGHTPAAVGLGRVTDDAQVRRDERGQPGGVATLGPDGLVPAGQLPSSVDATAVLRLVASLPAHYARSSLAGLAGADAAGRRSLALPGRITVNVNDSGYALTGLPAMDLNAAANWDAVSPDYTDPANRAGKDFYVYACARADGTCKLLFSANATFPAGYDAATSRKIMGVHCLCLSVGTIDGHALSGFATGDILPASLWDLKHRSAGDQAGRVYSPVAGGRWGMIYLPSVSGGRLVSAYGGTIALGDTTPAFHWFKFAQWLGAQGERPMTQTEFMAFSLGSNQGTTLGGTVKPATTGGHADTNGRRMVSDLGCEDCCGVLWQWGAEAGGGVAAVGYVNACDANDSGVAGYRSQEPNRIVMGGVWSFSTPAQAGSRSANWVNAPLSLGANTTTRGVSDNLTGGI
;
A
#
# COMPACT_ATOMS: atom_id res chain seq x y z
N MET A 1 46.02 -54.43 44.99
CA MET A 1 46.00 -54.57 46.47
C MET A 1 47.32 -55.20 46.90
N ALA A 2 47.95 -54.79 48.01
CA ALA A 2 49.25 -55.34 48.41
C ALA A 2 49.11 -56.75 49.00
N ILE A 3 49.91 -57.70 48.52
CA ILE A 3 49.95 -59.10 48.96
C ILE A 3 51.10 -59.25 49.96
N SER A 4 50.85 -59.84 51.12
CA SER A 4 51.90 -60.08 52.13
C SER A 4 52.98 -61.02 51.60
N ALA A 5 54.24 -60.65 51.82
CA ALA A 5 55.40 -61.39 51.38
C ALA A 5 56.37 -61.62 52.54
N THR A 6 57.02 -62.78 52.52
CA THR A 6 58.09 -63.16 53.43
C THR A 6 59.40 -63.23 52.66
N TYR A 7 60.40 -62.47 53.10
CA TYR A 7 61.75 -62.52 52.54
C TYR A 7 62.36 -63.92 52.65
N VAL A 8 63.01 -64.39 51.58
CA VAL A 8 63.82 -65.61 51.58
C VAL A 8 65.28 -65.26 51.38
N ASP A 9 65.60 -64.55 50.30
CA ASP A 9 66.94 -64.05 49.98
C ASP A 9 66.86 -62.80 49.09
N ALA A 10 68.03 -62.29 48.67
CA ALA A 10 68.14 -61.02 47.96
C ALA A 10 67.42 -60.97 46.60
N ALA A 11 67.02 -62.11 46.03
CA ALA A 11 66.26 -62.21 44.78
C ALA A 11 64.92 -62.93 44.94
N THR A 12 64.67 -63.58 46.09
CA THR A 12 63.55 -64.50 46.29
C THR A 12 62.73 -64.13 47.50
N PHE A 13 61.40 -64.23 47.35
CA PHE A 13 60.46 -64.12 48.45
C PHE A 13 59.32 -65.12 48.26
N SER A 14 58.53 -65.31 49.32
CA SER A 14 57.38 -66.19 49.29
C SER A 14 56.10 -65.48 49.73
N ALA A 15 54.96 -65.97 49.25
CA ALA A 15 53.64 -65.50 49.64
C ALA A 15 52.68 -66.68 49.75
N THR A 16 51.78 -66.62 50.73
CA THR A 16 50.90 -67.75 51.06
C THR A 16 49.49 -67.59 50.50
N TYR A 17 48.96 -66.37 50.48
CA TYR A 17 47.64 -66.06 49.92
C TYR A 17 47.63 -64.61 49.42
N ASP A 18 46.88 -64.32 48.35
CA ASP A 18 46.50 -62.95 48.01
C ASP A 18 45.32 -62.44 48.87
N ALA A 19 44.93 -61.19 48.67
CA ALA A 19 43.81 -60.57 49.39
C ALA A 19 42.43 -61.22 49.10
N ALA A 20 42.32 -62.02 48.03
CA ALA A 20 41.14 -62.80 47.68
C ALA A 20 41.21 -64.26 48.20
N GLY A 21 42.29 -64.64 48.89
CA GLY A 21 42.50 -65.96 49.45
C GLY A 21 43.07 -66.99 48.47
N GLN A 22 43.54 -66.57 47.28
CA GLN A 22 44.15 -67.46 46.30
C GLN A 22 45.58 -67.84 46.74
N LYS A 23 45.86 -69.13 46.84
CA LYS A 23 47.16 -69.67 47.30
C LYS A 23 48.20 -69.82 46.18
N ASP A 24 47.75 -70.25 45.01
CA ASP A 24 48.61 -70.43 43.84
C ASP A 24 48.67 -69.14 43.03
N LEU A 25 49.74 -68.37 43.19
CA LEU A 25 49.93 -67.08 42.54
C LEU A 25 50.70 -67.18 41.21
N ARG A 26 50.94 -68.39 40.68
CA ARG A 26 51.77 -68.60 39.48
C ARG A 26 51.25 -67.87 38.23
N SER A 27 49.93 -67.76 38.07
CA SER A 27 49.34 -67.02 36.93
C SER A 27 49.51 -65.51 37.06
N GLN A 28 49.40 -64.99 38.29
CA GLN A 28 49.53 -63.56 38.59
C GLN A 28 51.00 -63.10 38.60
N CYS A 29 51.91 -64.01 38.92
CA CYS A 29 53.36 -63.79 39.00
C CYS A 29 54.12 -64.62 37.96
N ALA A 30 53.55 -64.83 36.77
CA ALA A 30 54.24 -65.55 35.70
C ALA A 30 55.57 -64.86 35.31
N PRO A 31 56.57 -65.59 34.79
CA PRO A 31 57.81 -64.98 34.32
C PRO A 31 57.56 -63.81 33.37
N GLY A 32 58.24 -62.69 33.57
CA GLY A 32 58.05 -61.43 32.82
C GLY A 32 57.10 -60.42 33.47
N VAL A 33 56.31 -60.82 34.48
CA VAL A 33 55.48 -59.89 35.24
C VAL A 33 56.36 -58.93 36.05
N ARG A 34 56.01 -57.64 36.03
CA ARG A 34 56.65 -56.62 36.86
C ARG A 34 56.04 -56.62 38.26
N ILE A 35 56.90 -56.60 39.27
CA ILE A 35 56.53 -56.54 40.67
C ILE A 35 57.12 -55.30 41.30
N ARG A 36 56.33 -54.65 42.17
CA ARG A 36 56.81 -53.66 43.13
C ARG A 36 56.75 -54.29 44.53
N ALA A 37 57.91 -54.55 45.11
CA ALA A 37 58.10 -55.10 46.44
C ALA A 37 58.33 -53.97 47.46
N ASP A 38 57.71 -54.08 48.64
CA ASP A 38 57.82 -53.12 49.72
C ASP A 38 58.75 -53.65 50.82
N CYS A 39 60.00 -53.17 50.81
CA CYS A 39 61.03 -53.51 51.79
C CYS A 39 61.03 -52.57 53.01
N GLY A 40 59.89 -51.93 53.30
CA GLY A 40 59.69 -51.13 54.49
C GLY A 40 60.69 -49.97 54.58
N PRO A 41 61.51 -49.87 55.64
CA PRO A 41 62.50 -48.80 55.79
C PRO A 41 63.52 -48.72 54.65
N ASP A 42 63.80 -49.83 53.96
CA ASP A 42 64.77 -49.89 52.85
C ASP A 42 64.19 -49.44 51.50
N GLY A 43 62.91 -49.03 51.50
CA GLY A 43 62.20 -48.46 50.37
C GLY A 43 61.58 -49.48 49.42
N LEU A 44 61.00 -48.97 48.33
CA LEU A 44 60.34 -49.76 47.31
C LEU A 44 61.36 -50.32 46.32
N ARG A 45 61.24 -51.61 45.99
CA ARG A 45 62.06 -52.29 44.99
C ARG A 45 61.20 -52.73 43.83
N TYR A 46 61.74 -52.63 42.63
CA TYR A 46 61.06 -53.04 41.40
C TYR A 46 61.86 -54.14 40.74
N GLY A 47 61.19 -55.21 40.35
CA GLY A 47 61.81 -56.35 39.70
C GLY A 47 60.89 -57.01 38.69
N VAL A 48 61.47 -57.83 37.83
CA VAL A 48 60.73 -58.68 36.89
C VAL A 48 60.84 -60.11 37.37
N VAL A 49 59.74 -60.84 37.41
CA VAL A 49 59.76 -62.25 37.80
C VAL A 49 60.54 -63.07 36.78
N ALA A 50 61.56 -63.79 37.24
CA ALA A 50 62.30 -64.76 36.43
C ALA A 50 61.68 -66.16 36.51
N ALA A 51 61.25 -66.55 37.71
CA ALA A 51 60.66 -67.85 37.96
C ALA A 51 59.64 -67.77 39.11
N VAL A 52 58.65 -68.68 39.07
CA VAL A 52 57.65 -68.83 40.13
C VAL A 52 57.35 -70.32 40.32
N ALA A 53 57.27 -70.76 41.57
CA ALA A 53 56.96 -72.13 41.93
C ALA A 53 55.93 -72.17 43.06
N TYR A 54 55.01 -73.14 43.02
CA TYR A 54 53.98 -73.30 44.04
C TYR A 54 54.05 -74.69 44.67
N ALA A 55 54.09 -74.72 46.01
CA ALA A 55 53.94 -75.91 46.84
C ALA A 55 53.01 -75.54 48.00
N ASP A 56 51.77 -76.06 47.99
CA ASP A 56 50.71 -75.65 48.92
C ASP A 56 51.19 -75.62 50.39
N PRO A 57 51.04 -74.50 51.11
CA PRO A 57 50.31 -73.27 50.73
C PRO A 57 51.17 -72.12 50.21
N VAL A 58 52.42 -72.35 49.83
CA VAL A 58 53.39 -71.28 49.57
C VAL A 58 53.70 -71.16 48.07
N THR A 59 53.56 -69.95 47.53
CA THR A 59 54.14 -69.57 46.24
C THR A 59 55.49 -68.87 46.47
N THR A 60 56.56 -69.40 45.89
CA THR A 60 57.90 -68.80 45.89
C THR A 60 58.15 -68.09 44.57
N ILE A 61 58.58 -66.84 44.64
CA ILE A 61 58.77 -65.94 43.49
C ILE A 61 60.22 -65.48 43.48
N THR A 62 60.91 -65.69 42.36
CA THR A 62 62.30 -65.28 42.15
C THR A 62 62.36 -64.20 41.08
N LEU A 63 63.01 -63.08 41.41
CA LEU A 63 63.20 -61.94 40.51
C LEU A 63 64.47 -62.13 39.66
N ALA A 64 64.49 -61.55 38.47
CA ALA A 64 65.62 -61.60 37.54
C ALA A 64 66.87 -60.80 37.97
N GLY A 65 66.86 -60.22 39.18
CA GLY A 65 67.97 -59.46 39.76
C GLY A 65 67.90 -59.44 41.29
N GLU A 66 69.00 -59.09 41.93
CA GLU A 66 69.11 -58.96 43.39
C GLU A 66 68.67 -57.56 43.87
N GLY A 67 68.32 -57.44 45.15
CA GLY A 67 68.03 -56.15 45.78
C GLY A 67 66.85 -56.15 46.75
N LEU A 68 66.21 -57.29 47.00
CA LEU A 68 65.29 -57.46 48.12
C LEU A 68 66.07 -57.42 49.44
N THR A 69 65.42 -56.94 50.49
CA THR A 69 66.01 -56.92 51.83
C THR A 69 65.13 -57.67 52.82
N PRO A 70 65.67 -58.10 53.98
CA PRO A 70 64.91 -58.78 55.02
C PRO A 70 63.69 -58.02 55.56
N ASN A 71 63.59 -56.71 55.28
CA ASN A 71 62.45 -55.86 55.65
C ASN A 71 61.26 -55.96 54.67
N LEU A 72 61.28 -56.89 53.70
CA LEU A 72 60.15 -57.15 52.81
C LEU A 72 58.90 -57.55 53.60
N THR A 73 57.81 -56.85 53.36
CA THR A 73 56.52 -57.11 54.02
C THR A 73 55.37 -57.39 53.05
N ALA A 74 55.42 -56.80 51.85
CA ALA A 74 54.39 -56.99 50.84
C ALA A 74 54.88 -56.73 49.41
N PHE A 75 54.08 -57.09 48.42
CA PHE A 75 54.30 -56.72 47.02
C PHE A 75 52.99 -56.47 46.27
N VAL A 76 53.10 -55.82 45.11
CA VAL A 76 52.00 -55.70 44.13
C VAL A 76 52.51 -56.13 42.75
N HIS A 77 51.64 -56.76 41.97
CA HIS A 77 51.95 -57.22 40.61
C HIS A 77 51.36 -56.27 39.54
N GLY A 78 51.83 -56.44 38.31
CA GLY A 78 51.68 -55.51 37.19
C GLY A 78 50.28 -55.16 36.67
N ASN A 79 49.18 -55.59 37.29
CA ASN A 79 47.85 -54.98 37.00
C ASN A 79 47.44 -53.93 38.05
N ASP A 80 48.13 -53.91 39.20
CA ASP A 80 47.77 -53.10 40.36
C ASP A 80 48.82 -52.01 40.69
N THR A 81 49.85 -51.87 39.85
CA THR A 81 50.83 -50.81 39.96
C THR A 81 50.40 -49.60 39.13
N PRO A 82 50.32 -48.37 39.70
CA PRO A 82 49.96 -47.17 38.92
C PRO A 82 50.84 -46.91 37.68
N GLY A 83 52.03 -47.53 37.60
CA GLY A 83 52.93 -47.49 36.43
C GLY A 83 52.72 -48.59 35.38
N SER A 84 51.65 -49.39 35.45
CA SER A 84 51.31 -50.42 34.46
C SER A 84 50.10 -50.06 33.57
N LEU A 85 49.68 -48.80 33.58
CA LEU A 85 48.92 -48.14 32.50
C LEU A 85 49.94 -47.43 31.60
N PRO A 86 50.56 -48.08 30.61
CA PRO A 86 51.59 -47.43 29.81
C PRO A 86 50.90 -46.54 28.79
N ASP A 87 51.31 -45.27 28.66
CA ASP A 87 51.52 -44.60 27.37
C ASP A 87 50.72 -45.16 26.17
N HIS A 88 49.38 -45.14 26.21
CA HIS A 88 48.59 -45.29 25.00
C HIS A 88 48.49 -43.90 24.39
N GLY A 89 49.57 -43.53 23.69
CA GLY A 89 49.67 -42.34 22.85
C GLY A 89 48.66 -42.37 21.71
N HIS A 90 47.38 -42.26 22.03
CA HIS A 90 46.35 -41.94 21.06
C HIS A 90 46.46 -40.45 20.76
N THR A 91 47.01 -40.13 19.60
CA THR A 91 46.90 -38.78 19.05
C THR A 91 45.41 -38.48 18.78
N PRO A 92 44.98 -37.21 18.76
CA PRO A 92 43.60 -36.81 18.44
C PRO A 92 43.06 -37.40 17.11
N ALA A 93 43.93 -37.86 16.22
CA ALA A 93 43.56 -38.58 15.00
C ALA A 93 42.96 -39.98 15.26
N ALA A 94 43.31 -40.65 16.36
CA ALA A 94 42.89 -42.01 16.69
C ALA A 94 41.44 -42.10 17.22
N VAL A 95 40.88 -41.00 17.74
CA VAL A 95 39.49 -40.92 18.23
C VAL A 95 38.49 -40.48 17.15
N GLY A 96 38.88 -40.44 15.87
CA GLY A 96 37.98 -40.09 14.77
C GLY A 96 37.51 -38.63 14.74
N LEU A 97 37.91 -37.81 15.72
CA LEU A 97 37.59 -36.39 15.79
C LEU A 97 38.46 -35.54 14.86
N GLY A 98 39.59 -36.07 14.37
CA GLY A 98 40.47 -35.37 13.42
C GLY A 98 39.88 -35.16 12.02
N ARG A 99 38.70 -35.71 11.73
CA ARG A 99 37.93 -35.48 10.49
C ARG A 99 36.57 -34.81 10.71
N VAL A 100 36.24 -34.44 11.96
CA VAL A 100 35.19 -33.45 12.19
C VAL A 100 35.82 -32.08 12.01
N THR A 101 36.25 -31.79 10.79
CA THR A 101 36.32 -30.39 10.37
C THR A 101 34.88 -29.89 10.40
N ASP A 102 34.64 -28.64 10.80
CA ASP A 102 33.28 -28.06 10.78
C ASP A 102 32.58 -28.26 9.42
N ASP A 103 33.37 -28.50 8.36
CA ASP A 103 32.96 -28.88 7.01
C ASP A 103 32.15 -30.20 6.90
N ALA A 104 32.15 -31.04 7.94
CA ALA A 104 31.32 -32.24 7.99
C ALA A 104 29.83 -31.93 8.26
N GLN A 105 29.50 -30.71 8.70
CA GLN A 105 28.11 -30.25 8.89
C GLN A 105 27.80 -28.95 8.13
N VAL A 106 28.75 -28.03 8.03
CA VAL A 106 28.66 -26.80 7.20
C VAL A 106 30.04 -26.48 6.64
N ARG A 107 30.19 -26.62 5.32
CA ARG A 107 31.39 -26.26 4.57
C ARG A 107 31.76 -24.80 4.79
N ARG A 108 32.98 -24.53 5.29
CA ARG A 108 33.46 -23.17 5.58
C ARG A 108 33.55 -22.29 4.33
N ASP A 109 33.79 -22.88 3.18
CA ASP A 109 33.78 -22.24 1.87
C ASP A 109 32.37 -21.82 1.41
N GLU A 110 31.32 -22.37 2.01
CA GLU A 110 29.92 -21.97 1.77
C GLU A 110 29.45 -20.91 2.77
N ARG A 111 30.22 -20.60 3.82
CA ARG A 111 29.81 -19.64 4.85
C ARG A 111 29.91 -18.21 4.33
N GLY A 112 28.79 -17.48 4.39
CA GLY A 112 28.71 -16.07 3.98
C GLY A 112 28.83 -15.83 2.47
N GLN A 113 28.78 -16.90 1.66
CA GLN A 113 28.73 -16.82 0.20
C GLN A 113 27.28 -16.81 -0.31
N PRO A 114 27.02 -16.22 -1.50
CA PRO A 114 25.72 -16.34 -2.15
C PRO A 114 25.31 -17.80 -2.35
N GLY A 115 24.13 -18.19 -1.84
CA GLY A 115 23.61 -19.56 -1.94
C GLY A 115 24.15 -20.56 -0.90
N GLY A 116 25.02 -20.13 0.01
CA GLY A 116 25.55 -20.94 1.11
C GLY A 116 24.91 -20.65 2.47
N VAL A 117 25.62 -20.95 3.56
CA VAL A 117 25.12 -20.78 4.94
C VAL A 117 25.46 -19.39 5.48
N ALA A 118 24.45 -18.64 5.92
CA ALA A 118 24.64 -17.31 6.49
C ALA A 118 25.53 -17.37 7.74
N THR A 119 26.39 -16.37 7.93
CA THR A 119 27.13 -16.17 9.18
C THR A 119 26.49 -15.05 10.00
N LEU A 120 26.62 -15.14 11.32
CA LEU A 120 26.15 -14.11 12.23
C LEU A 120 27.30 -13.13 12.53
N GLY A 121 26.97 -11.85 12.62
CA GLY A 121 27.83 -10.78 13.09
C GLY A 121 27.98 -10.78 14.61
N PRO A 122 28.76 -9.83 15.15
CA PRO A 122 28.97 -9.68 16.59
C PRO A 122 27.68 -9.40 17.40
N ASP A 123 26.65 -8.91 16.72
CA ASP A 123 25.30 -8.64 17.23
C ASP A 123 24.36 -9.86 17.14
N GLY A 124 24.85 -11.00 16.63
CA GLY A 124 24.04 -12.19 16.42
C GLY A 124 23.10 -12.11 15.21
N LEU A 125 23.24 -11.10 14.34
CA LEU A 125 22.44 -10.91 13.14
C LEU A 125 23.22 -11.25 11.87
N VAL A 126 22.52 -11.56 10.77
CA VAL A 126 23.18 -11.77 9.47
C VAL A 126 23.69 -10.42 8.94
N PRO A 127 24.99 -10.25 8.65
CA PRO A 127 25.54 -9.02 8.12
C PRO A 127 24.88 -8.61 6.79
N ALA A 128 24.62 -7.31 6.61
CA ALA A 128 23.90 -6.79 5.44
C ALA A 128 24.54 -7.15 4.09
N GLY A 129 25.87 -7.34 4.03
CA GLY A 129 26.57 -7.78 2.82
C GLY A 129 26.26 -9.20 2.36
N GLN A 130 25.63 -10.02 3.21
CA GLN A 130 25.15 -11.37 2.87
C GLN A 130 23.67 -11.38 2.47
N LEU A 131 22.97 -10.26 2.67
CA LEU A 131 21.61 -10.08 2.20
C LEU A 131 21.65 -9.69 0.71
N PRO A 132 20.64 -10.05 -0.08
CA PRO A 132 20.53 -9.57 -1.45
C PRO A 132 20.62 -8.04 -1.51
N SER A 133 21.42 -7.51 -2.42
CA SER A 133 21.63 -6.07 -2.60
C SER A 133 20.39 -5.32 -3.11
N SER A 134 19.36 -6.05 -3.52
CA SER A 134 18.07 -5.50 -3.96
C SER A 134 16.94 -6.43 -3.55
N VAL A 135 15.82 -5.84 -3.11
CA VAL A 135 14.55 -6.54 -3.07
C VAL A 135 14.24 -7.00 -4.50
N ASP A 136 14.06 -8.31 -4.68
CA ASP A 136 13.61 -8.89 -5.95
C ASP A 136 12.39 -8.09 -6.46
N ALA A 137 12.47 -7.53 -7.66
CA ALA A 137 11.38 -6.76 -8.25
C ALA A 137 10.09 -7.59 -8.28
N THR A 138 10.21 -8.91 -8.45
CA THR A 138 9.10 -9.87 -8.37
C THR A 138 8.49 -9.94 -6.97
N ALA A 139 9.28 -9.80 -5.90
CA ALA A 139 8.78 -9.72 -4.54
C ALA A 139 7.98 -8.43 -4.31
N VAL A 140 8.40 -7.29 -4.88
CA VAL A 140 7.63 -6.04 -4.84
C VAL A 140 6.29 -6.19 -5.56
N LEU A 141 6.28 -6.80 -6.75
CA LEU A 141 5.04 -7.03 -7.50
C LEU A 141 4.11 -8.01 -6.76
N ARG A 142 4.64 -9.05 -6.12
CA ARG A 142 3.88 -9.96 -5.26
C ARG A 142 3.29 -9.25 -4.04
N LEU A 143 4.03 -8.33 -3.42
CA LEU A 143 3.49 -7.51 -2.33
C LEU A 143 2.34 -6.63 -2.81
N VAL A 144 2.51 -5.95 -3.95
CA VAL A 144 1.43 -5.14 -4.56
C VAL A 144 0.20 -5.99 -4.89
N ALA A 145 0.41 -7.19 -5.43
CA ALA A 145 -0.63 -8.19 -5.69
C ALA A 145 -1.36 -8.64 -4.42
N SER A 146 -0.65 -8.79 -3.30
CA SER A 146 -1.28 -9.23 -2.04
C SER A 146 -2.07 -8.15 -1.33
N LEU A 147 -1.93 -6.88 -1.74
CA LEU A 147 -2.64 -5.75 -1.14
C LEU A 147 -3.95 -5.52 -1.90
N PRO A 148 -5.12 -5.82 -1.30
CA PRO A 148 -6.40 -5.63 -1.94
C PRO A 148 -6.59 -4.17 -2.33
N ALA A 149 -7.12 -3.94 -3.54
CA ALA A 149 -7.37 -2.60 -4.06
C ALA A 149 -6.15 -1.64 -3.97
N HIS A 150 -4.91 -2.15 -4.00
CA HIS A 150 -3.73 -1.29 -3.90
C HIS A 150 -3.61 -0.30 -5.06
N TYR A 151 -3.45 0.97 -4.74
CA TYR A 151 -3.06 2.02 -5.68
C TYR A 151 -2.16 3.02 -4.97
N ALA A 152 -1.01 3.33 -5.57
CA ALA A 152 -0.15 4.42 -5.12
C ALA A 152 0.52 5.08 -6.31
N ARG A 153 0.90 6.35 -6.13
CA ARG A 153 1.54 7.19 -7.14
C ARG A 153 2.55 8.12 -6.49
N SER A 154 3.51 8.61 -7.27
CA SER A 154 4.52 9.57 -6.79
C SER A 154 4.06 11.02 -6.69
N SER A 155 3.05 11.42 -7.48
CA SER A 155 2.53 12.78 -7.59
C SER A 155 1.11 12.75 -8.14
N LEU A 156 0.36 13.85 -8.09
CA LEU A 156 -0.90 13.97 -8.85
C LEU A 156 -0.62 14.01 -10.35
N ALA A 157 -1.59 13.56 -11.15
CA ALA A 157 -1.59 13.79 -12.59
C ALA A 157 -1.88 15.28 -12.88
N GLY A 158 -1.46 15.75 -14.06
CA GLY A 158 -1.63 17.14 -14.47
C GLY A 158 -1.64 17.30 -15.98
N LEU A 159 -1.63 18.53 -16.46
CA LEU A 159 -1.32 18.82 -17.86
C LEU A 159 0.18 18.69 -18.11
N ALA A 160 0.56 18.25 -19.32
CA ALA A 160 1.96 18.22 -19.73
C ALA A 160 2.53 19.62 -20.03
N GLY A 161 1.67 20.61 -20.24
CA GLY A 161 2.06 21.99 -20.50
C GLY A 161 0.88 22.94 -20.58
N ALA A 162 1.17 24.24 -20.57
CA ALA A 162 0.18 25.31 -20.66
C ALA A 162 -0.11 25.75 -22.11
N ASP A 163 0.60 25.22 -23.10
CA ASP A 163 0.36 25.46 -24.52
C ASP A 163 -0.73 24.52 -25.10
N ALA A 164 -1.11 24.72 -26.36
CA ALA A 164 -2.19 23.95 -26.97
C ALA A 164 -1.93 22.44 -27.01
N ALA A 165 -0.68 22.01 -27.19
CA ALA A 165 -0.31 20.59 -27.17
C ALA A 165 -0.33 20.02 -25.74
N GLY A 166 0.21 20.75 -24.77
CA GLY A 166 0.25 20.37 -23.37
C GLY A 166 -1.12 20.25 -22.72
N ARG A 167 -2.10 21.07 -23.13
CA ARG A 167 -3.50 21.01 -22.66
C ARG A 167 -4.26 19.76 -23.12
N ARG A 168 -3.73 19.02 -24.10
CA ARG A 168 -4.30 17.76 -24.61
C ARG A 168 -3.53 16.53 -24.14
N SER A 169 -2.46 16.76 -23.38
CA SER A 169 -1.56 15.71 -22.93
C SER A 169 -1.62 15.59 -21.41
N LEU A 170 -2.03 14.41 -20.95
CA LEU A 170 -2.06 14.07 -19.54
C LEU A 170 -0.64 13.73 -19.06
N ALA A 171 -0.06 14.59 -18.23
CA ALA A 171 1.15 14.26 -17.49
C ALA A 171 0.81 13.24 -16.40
N LEU A 172 1.38 12.05 -16.54
CA LEU A 172 1.22 10.97 -15.59
C LEU A 172 2.19 11.11 -14.41
N PRO A 173 1.84 10.59 -13.23
CA PRO A 173 2.80 10.43 -12.14
C PRO A 173 4.01 9.59 -12.59
N GLY A 174 5.23 10.02 -12.23
CA GLY A 174 6.46 9.34 -12.63
C GLY A 174 6.57 7.88 -12.16
N ARG A 175 5.80 7.51 -11.13
CA ARG A 175 5.60 6.13 -10.68
C ARG A 175 4.16 5.88 -10.30
N ILE A 176 3.61 4.74 -10.73
CA ILE A 176 2.32 4.19 -10.28
C ILE A 176 2.53 2.74 -9.86
N THR A 177 1.98 2.33 -8.73
CA THR A 177 1.84 0.90 -8.36
C THR A 177 0.37 0.58 -8.20
N VAL A 178 -0.09 -0.50 -8.82
CA VAL A 178 -1.50 -0.86 -8.87
C VAL A 178 -1.69 -2.38 -8.81
N ASN A 179 -2.67 -2.81 -8.03
CA ASN A 179 -3.21 -4.16 -8.08
C ASN A 179 -4.36 -4.20 -9.11
N VAL A 180 -4.27 -5.10 -10.08
CA VAL A 180 -5.36 -5.46 -11.00
C VAL A 180 -5.68 -6.93 -10.78
N ASN A 181 -6.77 -7.20 -10.04
CA ASN A 181 -7.26 -8.54 -9.73
C ASN A 181 -6.16 -9.53 -9.29
N ASP A 182 -5.48 -9.19 -8.20
CA ASP A 182 -4.39 -9.97 -7.59
C ASP A 182 -3.12 -10.06 -8.45
N SER A 183 -3.02 -9.26 -9.51
CA SER A 183 -1.76 -9.03 -10.23
C SER A 183 -1.21 -7.65 -9.90
N GLY A 184 0.02 -7.61 -9.38
CA GLY A 184 0.67 -6.37 -8.99
C GLY A 184 1.55 -5.80 -10.10
N TYR A 185 1.40 -4.51 -10.36
CA TYR A 185 2.17 -3.79 -11.38
C TYR A 185 2.86 -2.57 -10.80
N ALA A 186 4.09 -2.32 -11.26
CA ALA A 186 4.85 -1.11 -10.98
C ALA A 186 5.23 -0.44 -12.31
N LEU A 187 4.59 0.69 -12.60
CA LEU A 187 4.81 1.50 -13.79
C LEU A 187 5.76 2.64 -13.44
N THR A 188 6.84 2.81 -14.20
CA THR A 188 7.86 3.85 -13.99
C THR A 188 8.25 4.50 -15.29
N GLY A 189 8.64 5.77 -15.26
CA GLY A 189 9.09 6.48 -16.48
C GLY A 189 7.96 6.62 -17.50
N LEU A 190 6.72 6.76 -17.01
CA LEU A 190 5.52 6.86 -17.84
C LEU A 190 5.57 8.15 -18.67
N PRO A 191 5.47 8.06 -20.01
CA PRO A 191 5.33 9.25 -20.85
C PRO A 191 3.94 9.89 -20.64
N ALA A 192 3.81 11.16 -21.02
CA ALA A 192 2.49 11.80 -21.06
C ALA A 192 1.57 11.07 -22.05
N MET A 193 0.28 11.00 -21.73
CA MET A 193 -0.74 10.43 -22.61
C MET A 193 -1.45 11.55 -23.39
N ASP A 194 -1.15 11.67 -24.68
CA ASP A 194 -1.81 12.59 -25.61
C ASP A 194 -3.19 12.06 -26.04
N LEU A 195 -4.24 12.87 -25.90
CA LEU A 195 -5.58 12.56 -26.37
C LEU A 195 -5.67 12.43 -27.90
N ASN A 196 -4.76 13.03 -28.66
CA ASN A 196 -4.74 12.91 -30.13
C ASN A 196 -4.04 11.64 -30.62
N ALA A 197 -3.35 10.90 -29.75
CA ALA A 197 -2.65 9.70 -30.12
C ALA A 197 -3.59 8.49 -30.04
N ALA A 198 -3.99 7.95 -31.20
CA ALA A 198 -4.88 6.78 -31.29
C ALA A 198 -4.41 5.59 -30.44
N ALA A 199 -3.10 5.39 -30.29
CA ALA A 199 -2.52 4.31 -29.49
C ALA A 199 -2.83 4.38 -27.99
N ASN A 200 -3.29 5.55 -27.49
CA ASN A 200 -3.69 5.75 -26.10
C ASN A 200 -5.16 5.38 -25.83
N TRP A 201 -5.96 5.11 -26.86
CA TRP A 201 -7.38 4.80 -26.74
C TRP A 201 -7.65 3.30 -26.83
N ASP A 202 -8.69 2.85 -26.14
CA ASP A 202 -9.16 1.46 -26.16
C ASP A 202 -10.05 1.12 -27.37
N ALA A 203 -10.75 2.11 -27.91
CA ALA A 203 -11.69 1.95 -29.01
C ALA A 203 -11.40 2.94 -30.16
N VAL A 204 -11.73 2.53 -31.39
CA VAL A 204 -11.57 3.34 -32.61
C VAL A 204 -12.83 4.15 -32.92
N SER A 205 -13.99 3.76 -32.39
CA SER A 205 -15.28 4.41 -32.68
C SER A 205 -16.07 4.72 -31.40
N PRO A 206 -16.52 5.98 -31.21
CA PRO A 206 -16.16 7.13 -32.03
C PRO A 206 -14.67 7.48 -31.87
N ASP A 207 -14.09 8.16 -32.86
CA ASP A 207 -12.69 8.55 -32.82
C ASP A 207 -12.49 9.72 -31.85
N TYR A 208 -12.02 9.42 -30.64
CA TYR A 208 -11.76 10.42 -29.60
C TYR A 208 -10.43 11.18 -29.79
N THR A 209 -9.65 10.88 -30.84
CA THR A 209 -8.55 11.76 -31.24
C THR A 209 -9.07 13.08 -31.81
N ASP A 210 -10.30 13.08 -32.34
CA ASP A 210 -11.04 14.29 -32.72
C ASP A 210 -11.56 15.02 -31.46
N PRO A 211 -11.14 16.28 -31.23
CA PRO A 211 -11.64 17.10 -30.12
C PRO A 211 -13.17 17.22 -30.05
N ALA A 212 -13.88 17.21 -31.19
CA ALA A 212 -15.35 17.31 -31.22
C ALA A 212 -16.01 16.09 -30.58
N ASN A 213 -15.43 14.90 -30.75
CA ASN A 213 -15.98 13.67 -30.18
C ASN A 213 -15.76 13.55 -28.68
N ARG A 214 -14.79 14.30 -28.13
CA ARG A 214 -14.50 14.35 -26.68
C ARG A 214 -14.99 15.60 -25.96
N ALA A 215 -15.57 16.56 -26.68
CA ALA A 215 -16.13 17.78 -26.10
C ALA A 215 -17.18 17.49 -25.01
N GLY A 216 -16.95 17.99 -23.79
CA GLY A 216 -17.91 17.92 -22.68
C GLY A 216 -18.12 16.51 -22.12
N LYS A 217 -17.16 15.61 -22.33
CA LYS A 217 -17.23 14.20 -21.91
C LYS A 217 -16.19 13.87 -20.85
N ASP A 218 -16.54 12.89 -20.03
CA ASP A 218 -15.63 12.24 -19.09
C ASP A 218 -14.89 11.09 -19.78
N PHE A 219 -13.61 10.97 -19.45
CA PHE A 219 -12.75 9.86 -19.85
C PHE A 219 -11.99 9.33 -18.66
N TYR A 220 -11.66 8.04 -18.73
CA TYR A 220 -11.06 7.29 -17.64
C TYR A 220 -9.75 6.70 -18.10
N VAL A 221 -8.76 6.69 -17.20
CA VAL A 221 -7.51 5.96 -17.41
C VAL A 221 -7.61 4.62 -16.70
N TYR A 222 -7.41 3.55 -17.47
CA TYR A 222 -7.38 2.19 -16.98
C TYR A 222 -5.96 1.65 -16.98
N ALA A 223 -5.60 0.95 -15.91
CA ALA A 223 -4.47 0.02 -15.88
C ALA A 223 -4.94 -1.34 -16.41
N CYS A 224 -4.37 -1.77 -17.52
CA CYS A 224 -4.80 -2.93 -18.30
C CYS A 224 -3.71 -4.00 -18.31
N ALA A 225 -3.98 -5.16 -17.72
CA ALA A 225 -3.12 -6.33 -17.74
C ALA A 225 -3.01 -6.87 -19.17
N ARG A 226 -1.79 -7.23 -19.60
CA ARG A 226 -1.53 -7.82 -20.91
C ARG A 226 -1.07 -9.27 -20.76
N ALA A 227 -1.29 -10.07 -21.80
CA ALA A 227 -0.92 -11.48 -21.83
C ALA A 227 0.60 -11.73 -21.65
N ASP A 228 1.43 -10.72 -21.95
CA ASP A 228 2.89 -10.76 -21.73
C ASP A 228 3.31 -10.48 -20.27
N GLY A 229 2.36 -10.38 -19.34
CA GLY A 229 2.60 -10.12 -17.92
C GLY A 229 2.87 -8.65 -17.59
N THR A 230 2.78 -7.74 -18.56
CA THR A 230 2.95 -6.31 -18.33
C THR A 230 1.60 -5.57 -18.21
N CYS A 231 1.64 -4.28 -17.89
CA CYS A 231 0.46 -3.43 -17.81
C CYS A 231 0.59 -2.22 -18.73
N LYS A 232 -0.49 -1.90 -19.44
CA LYS A 232 -0.62 -0.71 -20.30
C LYS A 232 -1.66 0.23 -19.70
N LEU A 233 -1.43 1.54 -19.85
CA LEU A 233 -2.46 2.55 -19.56
C LEU A 233 -3.23 2.92 -20.82
N LEU A 234 -4.56 3.01 -20.71
CA LEU A 234 -5.46 3.37 -21.81
C LEU A 234 -6.51 4.38 -21.34
N PHE A 235 -6.82 5.35 -22.19
CA PHE A 235 -8.04 6.13 -22.10
C PHE A 235 -9.23 5.29 -22.56
N SER A 236 -10.37 5.48 -21.89
CA SER A 236 -11.65 4.93 -22.29
C SER A 236 -12.79 5.88 -21.94
N ALA A 237 -13.80 5.93 -22.81
CA ALA A 237 -15.08 6.56 -22.52
C ALA A 237 -16.02 5.66 -21.70
N ASN A 238 -15.73 4.35 -21.62
CA ASN A 238 -16.55 3.40 -20.89
C ASN A 238 -16.21 3.46 -19.39
N ALA A 239 -17.21 3.76 -18.56
CA ALA A 239 -17.04 3.89 -17.11
C ALA A 239 -16.89 2.54 -16.39
N THR A 240 -17.18 1.42 -17.04
CA THR A 240 -17.12 0.08 -16.48
C THR A 240 -15.74 -0.54 -16.74
N PHE A 241 -15.41 -0.82 -18.01
CA PHE A 241 -14.12 -1.36 -18.44
C PHE A 241 -13.81 -0.96 -19.89
N PRO A 242 -12.53 -0.84 -20.28
CA PRO A 242 -12.15 -0.50 -21.64
C PRO A 242 -12.48 -1.62 -22.63
N ALA A 243 -12.65 -1.27 -23.90
CA ALA A 243 -12.89 -2.24 -24.97
C ALA A 243 -11.78 -3.31 -25.02
N GLY A 244 -12.17 -4.58 -25.07
CA GLY A 244 -11.23 -5.72 -25.04
C GLY A 244 -10.74 -6.12 -23.64
N TYR A 245 -11.23 -5.48 -22.58
CA TYR A 245 -10.92 -5.80 -21.19
C TYR A 245 -12.19 -6.01 -20.36
N ASP A 246 -12.01 -6.52 -19.15
CA ASP A 246 -13.05 -6.72 -18.15
C ASP A 246 -12.56 -6.30 -16.75
N ALA A 247 -13.35 -6.60 -15.72
CA ALA A 247 -13.01 -6.28 -14.33
C ALA A 247 -11.82 -7.10 -13.78
N ALA A 248 -11.48 -8.24 -14.38
CA ALA A 248 -10.35 -9.07 -13.96
C ALA A 248 -9.03 -8.62 -14.62
N THR A 249 -9.12 -8.04 -15.81
CA THR A 249 -7.95 -7.66 -16.63
C THR A 249 -7.72 -6.16 -16.69
N SER A 250 -8.58 -5.35 -16.07
CA SER A 250 -8.41 -3.90 -16.01
C SER A 250 -8.85 -3.30 -14.69
N ARG A 251 -8.29 -2.12 -14.40
CA ARG A 251 -8.70 -1.30 -13.26
C ARG A 251 -8.71 0.17 -13.61
N LYS A 252 -9.85 0.83 -13.39
CA LYS A 252 -9.96 2.29 -13.48
C LYS A 252 -9.16 2.93 -12.36
N ILE A 253 -8.18 3.76 -12.70
CA ILE A 253 -7.28 4.38 -11.72
C ILE A 253 -7.37 5.90 -11.67
N MET A 254 -7.77 6.54 -12.78
CA MET A 254 -7.86 8.00 -12.91
C MET A 254 -8.99 8.38 -13.87
N GLY A 255 -9.29 9.67 -13.94
CA GLY A 255 -10.12 10.22 -15.01
C GLY A 255 -10.06 11.73 -15.09
N VAL A 256 -10.76 12.24 -16.09
CA VAL A 256 -10.71 13.63 -16.56
C VAL A 256 -12.01 13.96 -17.29
N HIS A 257 -12.43 15.22 -17.20
CA HIS A 257 -13.43 15.82 -18.06
C HIS A 257 -12.77 16.68 -19.14
N CYS A 258 -13.28 16.67 -20.37
CA CYS A 258 -12.82 17.55 -21.44
C CYS A 258 -13.76 18.75 -21.62
N LEU A 259 -13.22 19.92 -21.93
CA LEU A 259 -13.98 21.15 -22.13
C LEU A 259 -15.07 20.98 -23.20
N CYS A 260 -16.29 21.43 -22.90
CA CYS A 260 -17.43 21.34 -23.81
C CYS A 260 -17.32 22.28 -25.02
N LEU A 261 -16.75 23.46 -24.82
CA LEU A 261 -16.58 24.47 -25.86
C LEU A 261 -15.35 25.32 -25.54
N SER A 262 -14.66 25.81 -26.57
CA SER A 262 -13.56 26.76 -26.43
C SER A 262 -13.93 27.94 -25.54
N VAL A 263 -13.00 28.31 -24.64
CA VAL A 263 -13.19 29.42 -23.70
C VAL A 263 -13.04 30.78 -24.39
N GLY A 264 -12.25 30.83 -25.46
CA GLY A 264 -11.82 32.07 -26.09
C GLY A 264 -10.74 32.78 -25.27
N THR A 265 -10.45 34.03 -25.62
CA THR A 265 -9.45 34.84 -24.91
C THR A 265 -10.14 35.69 -23.87
N ILE A 266 -9.85 35.43 -22.61
CA ILE A 266 -10.36 36.19 -21.47
C ILE A 266 -9.16 36.62 -20.63
N ASP A 267 -9.01 37.92 -20.41
CA ASP A 267 -7.91 38.45 -19.61
C ASP A 267 -8.01 38.00 -18.15
N GLY A 268 -6.87 37.63 -17.56
CA GLY A 268 -6.79 37.13 -16.18
C GLY A 268 -7.48 35.78 -15.89
N HIS A 269 -8.04 35.10 -16.89
CA HIS A 269 -8.78 33.84 -16.70
C HIS A 269 -7.87 32.60 -16.81
N ALA A 270 -7.98 31.67 -15.87
CA ALA A 270 -7.09 30.50 -15.81
C ALA A 270 -7.20 29.58 -17.05
N LEU A 271 -8.38 29.53 -17.66
CA LEU A 271 -8.64 28.74 -18.86
C LEU A 271 -8.56 29.54 -20.17
N SER A 272 -7.97 30.74 -20.16
CA SER A 272 -7.86 31.57 -21.36
C SER A 272 -7.15 30.83 -22.51
N GLY A 273 -7.81 30.82 -23.67
CA GLY A 273 -7.37 30.13 -24.88
C GLY A 273 -7.53 28.61 -24.88
N PHE A 274 -8.10 27.99 -23.84
CA PHE A 274 -8.40 26.56 -23.89
C PHE A 274 -9.46 26.29 -24.96
N ALA A 275 -9.27 25.22 -25.72
CA ALA A 275 -10.11 24.84 -26.84
C ALA A 275 -11.11 23.74 -26.46
N THR A 276 -12.18 23.61 -27.26
CA THR A 276 -13.11 22.48 -27.20
C THR A 276 -12.34 21.15 -27.20
N GLY A 277 -12.67 20.27 -26.26
CA GLY A 277 -12.04 18.94 -26.15
C GLY A 277 -10.65 18.93 -25.52
N ASP A 278 -10.12 20.06 -25.06
CA ASP A 278 -8.93 20.08 -24.19
C ASP A 278 -9.27 19.51 -22.79
N ILE A 279 -8.26 19.00 -22.09
CA ILE A 279 -8.41 18.50 -20.71
C ILE A 279 -8.79 19.67 -19.79
N LEU A 280 -9.86 19.51 -19.01
CA LEU A 280 -10.19 20.46 -17.96
C LEU A 280 -9.32 20.16 -16.72
N PRO A 281 -8.34 21.01 -16.35
CA PRO A 281 -7.31 20.62 -15.37
C PRO A 281 -7.88 20.30 -13.99
N ALA A 282 -8.85 21.09 -13.53
CA ALA A 282 -9.47 20.91 -12.22
C ALA A 282 -10.33 19.63 -12.13
N SER A 283 -10.65 18.97 -13.24
CA SER A 283 -11.44 17.73 -13.25
C SER A 283 -10.60 16.46 -13.06
N LEU A 284 -9.27 16.59 -13.06
CA LEU A 284 -8.35 15.46 -12.95
C LEU A 284 -8.47 14.80 -11.58
N TRP A 285 -8.81 13.51 -11.58
CA TRP A 285 -9.02 12.73 -10.36
C TRP A 285 -8.33 11.37 -10.43
N ASP A 286 -8.10 10.78 -9.26
CA ASP A 286 -7.66 9.41 -9.12
C ASP A 286 -8.20 8.73 -7.85
N LEU A 287 -7.85 7.46 -7.64
CA LEU A 287 -8.38 6.69 -6.52
C LEU A 287 -8.07 7.25 -5.11
N LYS A 288 -7.15 8.21 -4.95
CA LYS A 288 -6.86 8.90 -3.68
C LYS A 288 -7.14 10.41 -3.73
N HIS A 289 -7.61 10.93 -4.86
CA HIS A 289 -7.97 12.33 -5.04
C HIS A 289 -9.21 12.40 -5.94
N ARG A 290 -10.38 12.29 -5.32
CA ARG A 290 -11.68 12.17 -6.00
C ARG A 290 -12.80 12.62 -5.09
N SER A 291 -13.94 12.93 -5.70
CA SER A 291 -15.23 13.15 -5.06
C SER A 291 -15.60 11.99 -4.13
N ALA A 292 -16.14 12.34 -2.96
CA ALA A 292 -16.83 11.40 -2.07
C ALA A 292 -18.23 11.03 -2.59
N GLY A 293 -18.80 11.82 -3.49
CA GLY A 293 -20.03 11.51 -4.22
C GLY A 293 -19.74 10.96 -5.61
N ASP A 294 -20.57 11.35 -6.59
CA ASP A 294 -20.34 11.03 -7.99
C ASP A 294 -19.10 11.77 -8.52
N GLN A 295 -18.34 11.11 -9.40
CA GLN A 295 -17.05 11.63 -9.89
C GLN A 295 -17.13 12.26 -11.29
N ALA A 296 -17.90 11.67 -12.20
CA ALA A 296 -18.00 12.13 -13.60
C ALA A 296 -18.55 13.56 -13.64
N GLY A 297 -17.97 14.47 -14.41
CA GLY A 297 -18.46 15.83 -14.56
C GLY A 297 -18.22 16.74 -13.34
N ARG A 298 -17.17 16.46 -12.55
CA ARG A 298 -16.81 17.24 -11.35
C ARG A 298 -15.46 17.93 -11.51
N VAL A 299 -15.27 19.03 -10.79
CA VAL A 299 -14.00 19.75 -10.66
C VAL A 299 -13.63 19.95 -9.20
N TYR A 300 -12.35 19.90 -8.90
CA TYR A 300 -11.78 20.14 -7.59
C TYR A 300 -11.46 21.62 -7.39
N SER A 301 -11.79 22.14 -6.21
CA SER A 301 -11.39 23.48 -5.78
C SER A 301 -10.60 23.41 -4.47
N PRO A 302 -9.29 23.74 -4.48
CA PRO A 302 -8.51 23.80 -3.24
C PRO A 302 -8.98 24.94 -2.34
N VAL A 303 -9.43 26.05 -2.92
CA VAL A 303 -9.87 27.26 -2.18
C VAL A 303 -11.31 27.18 -1.67
N ALA A 304 -12.11 26.22 -2.14
CA ALA A 304 -13.40 25.87 -1.56
C ALA A 304 -13.26 24.94 -0.33
N GLY A 305 -12.07 24.84 0.27
CA GLY A 305 -11.79 23.88 1.35
C GLY A 305 -11.54 22.45 0.85
N GLY A 306 -11.02 22.31 -0.38
CA GLY A 306 -10.69 21.01 -0.97
C GLY A 306 -11.91 20.18 -1.36
N ARG A 307 -12.87 20.81 -2.04
CA ARG A 307 -14.16 20.21 -2.42
C ARG A 307 -14.23 19.86 -3.90
N TRP A 308 -15.14 18.95 -4.24
CA TRP A 308 -15.49 18.62 -5.63
C TRP A 308 -16.87 19.17 -5.97
N GLY A 309 -16.99 19.96 -7.02
CA GLY A 309 -18.25 20.58 -7.46
C GLY A 309 -18.65 20.11 -8.85
N MET A 310 -19.95 20.10 -9.15
CA MET A 310 -20.45 19.86 -10.50
C MET A 310 -19.91 20.91 -11.49
N ILE A 311 -19.48 20.47 -12.67
CA ILE A 311 -19.11 21.32 -13.81
C ILE A 311 -20.35 22.01 -14.38
N TYR A 312 -21.42 21.27 -14.59
CA TYR A 312 -22.64 21.73 -15.23
C TYR A 312 -23.76 21.91 -14.19
N LEU A 313 -24.74 22.77 -14.50
CA LEU A 313 -26.02 22.72 -13.81
C LEU A 313 -26.64 21.32 -13.96
N PRO A 314 -27.26 20.76 -12.91
CA PRO A 314 -27.61 19.35 -12.87
C PRO A 314 -28.74 19.02 -13.84
N SER A 315 -28.69 17.82 -14.40
CA SER A 315 -29.75 17.18 -15.17
C SER A 315 -30.23 15.91 -14.47
N VAL A 316 -31.43 15.42 -14.81
CA VAL A 316 -31.94 14.16 -14.27
C VAL A 316 -31.58 13.00 -15.18
N SER A 317 -30.97 11.95 -14.63
CA SER A 317 -30.77 10.67 -15.32
C SER A 317 -30.81 9.51 -14.32
N GLY A 318 -31.55 8.45 -14.66
CA GLY A 318 -31.62 7.24 -13.83
C GLY A 318 -32.07 7.46 -12.38
N GLY A 319 -32.89 8.49 -12.12
CA GLY A 319 -33.31 8.87 -10.76
C GLY A 319 -32.24 9.59 -9.93
N ARG A 320 -31.23 10.18 -10.57
CA ARG A 320 -30.12 10.91 -9.93
C ARG A 320 -29.88 12.26 -10.60
N LEU A 321 -29.13 13.14 -9.94
CA LEU A 321 -28.68 14.41 -10.49
C LEU A 321 -27.28 14.26 -11.08
N VAL A 322 -27.17 14.39 -12.41
CA VAL A 322 -25.92 14.25 -13.15
C VAL A 322 -25.42 15.62 -13.65
N SER A 323 -24.11 15.82 -13.67
CA SER A 323 -23.45 16.98 -14.27
C SER A 323 -22.98 16.59 -15.66
N ALA A 324 -23.72 16.98 -16.70
CA ALA A 324 -23.45 16.55 -18.08
C ALA A 324 -23.72 17.68 -19.08
N TYR A 325 -22.80 17.87 -20.04
CA TYR A 325 -22.94 18.85 -21.11
C TYR A 325 -24.19 18.60 -21.97
N GLY A 326 -24.95 19.66 -22.26
CA GLY A 326 -26.14 19.59 -23.11
C GLY A 326 -27.35 18.91 -22.47
N GLY A 327 -27.25 18.49 -21.21
CA GLY A 327 -28.37 17.91 -20.48
C GLY A 327 -29.46 18.93 -20.19
N THR A 328 -30.72 18.48 -20.16
CA THR A 328 -31.86 19.30 -19.73
C THR A 328 -31.67 19.70 -18.27
N ILE A 329 -31.68 20.98 -17.97
CA ILE A 329 -31.44 21.47 -16.60
C ILE A 329 -32.60 21.02 -15.71
N ALA A 330 -32.31 20.48 -14.54
CA ALA A 330 -33.27 20.19 -13.48
C ALA A 330 -33.61 21.48 -12.73
N LEU A 331 -34.90 21.83 -12.64
CA LEU A 331 -35.34 23.06 -11.98
C LEU A 331 -36.82 22.97 -11.55
N GLY A 332 -37.39 24.08 -11.08
CA GLY A 332 -38.72 24.07 -10.46
C GLY A 332 -39.89 23.76 -11.39
N ASP A 333 -39.73 23.83 -12.71
CA ASP A 333 -40.80 23.56 -13.68
C ASP A 333 -40.49 22.36 -14.61
N THR A 334 -39.50 21.54 -14.25
CA THR A 334 -39.19 20.30 -14.98
C THR A 334 -40.01 19.12 -14.48
N THR A 335 -39.88 17.96 -15.13
CA THR A 335 -40.44 16.69 -14.65
C THR A 335 -39.30 15.71 -14.39
N PRO A 336 -39.01 15.33 -13.13
CA PRO A 336 -39.61 15.86 -11.90
C PRO A 336 -39.29 17.34 -11.65
N ALA A 337 -40.15 18.02 -10.89
CA ALA A 337 -39.94 19.41 -10.48
C ALA A 337 -39.05 19.44 -9.24
N PHE A 338 -38.26 20.50 -9.06
CA PHE A 338 -37.33 20.62 -7.93
C PHE A 338 -37.46 21.94 -7.17
N HIS A 339 -37.82 21.83 -5.90
CA HIS A 339 -37.58 22.86 -4.88
C HIS A 339 -36.34 22.48 -4.05
N TRP A 340 -36.00 23.31 -3.06
CA TRP A 340 -34.78 23.16 -2.26
C TRP A 340 -34.67 21.79 -1.57
N PHE A 341 -35.72 21.32 -0.88
CA PHE A 341 -35.66 20.02 -0.18
C PHE A 341 -35.37 18.84 -1.11
N LYS A 342 -36.02 18.80 -2.28
CA LYS A 342 -35.84 17.69 -3.21
C LYS A 342 -34.43 17.69 -3.81
N PHE A 343 -33.89 18.86 -4.13
CA PHE A 343 -32.48 18.98 -4.49
C PHE A 343 -31.56 18.48 -3.37
N ALA A 344 -31.75 18.95 -2.14
CA ALA A 344 -30.93 18.54 -1.00
C ALA A 344 -31.02 17.02 -0.74
N GLN A 345 -32.21 16.43 -0.87
CA GLN A 345 -32.42 14.99 -0.70
C GLN A 345 -31.72 14.18 -1.80
N TRP A 346 -31.86 14.57 -3.06
CA TRP A 346 -31.26 13.86 -4.19
C TRP A 346 -29.74 13.97 -4.18
N LEU A 347 -29.20 15.16 -3.90
CA LEU A 347 -27.77 15.36 -3.73
C LEU A 347 -27.25 14.55 -2.53
N GLY A 348 -27.96 14.56 -1.40
CA GLY A 348 -27.59 13.79 -0.21
C GLY A 348 -27.51 12.29 -0.48
N ALA A 349 -28.45 11.74 -1.26
CA ALA A 349 -28.47 10.33 -1.64
C ALA A 349 -27.27 9.90 -2.52
N GLN A 350 -26.59 10.86 -3.17
CA GLN A 350 -25.39 10.63 -4.00
C GLN A 350 -24.10 11.17 -3.35
N GLY A 351 -24.10 11.41 -2.04
CA GLY A 351 -22.91 11.86 -1.29
C GLY A 351 -22.53 13.32 -1.52
N GLU A 352 -23.48 14.15 -1.96
CA GLU A 352 -23.32 15.56 -2.27
C GLU A 352 -24.29 16.42 -1.45
N ARG A 353 -24.17 17.74 -1.57
CA ARG A 353 -25.13 18.72 -1.04
C ARG A 353 -25.13 20.00 -1.88
N PRO A 354 -26.10 20.90 -1.71
CA PRO A 354 -25.99 22.25 -2.24
C PRO A 354 -24.72 22.95 -1.74
N MET A 355 -24.17 23.85 -2.54
CA MET A 355 -23.02 24.67 -2.15
C MET A 355 -23.39 25.68 -1.06
N THR A 356 -22.49 25.93 -0.12
CA THR A 356 -22.52 27.15 0.70
C THR A 356 -22.18 28.37 -0.16
N GLN A 357 -22.45 29.57 0.34
CA GLN A 357 -22.13 30.80 -0.36
C GLN A 357 -20.63 30.94 -0.63
N THR A 358 -19.79 30.61 0.35
CA THR A 358 -18.32 30.66 0.19
C THR A 358 -17.84 29.66 -0.86
N GLU A 359 -18.40 28.44 -0.88
CA GLU A 359 -18.07 27.46 -1.92
C GLU A 359 -18.53 27.93 -3.29
N PHE A 360 -19.75 28.48 -3.40
CA PHE A 360 -20.24 29.01 -4.65
C PHE A 360 -19.33 30.12 -5.18
N MET A 361 -18.91 31.06 -4.33
CA MET A 361 -17.93 32.08 -4.70
C MET A 361 -16.66 31.43 -5.24
N ALA A 362 -16.09 30.46 -4.53
CA ALA A 362 -14.87 29.77 -4.95
C ALA A 362 -15.02 29.03 -6.29
N PHE A 363 -16.15 28.37 -6.55
CA PHE A 363 -16.39 27.65 -7.80
C PHE A 363 -16.78 28.55 -8.98
N SER A 364 -17.30 29.75 -8.72
CA SER A 364 -17.76 30.71 -9.72
C SER A 364 -16.77 31.84 -10.06
N LEU A 365 -15.64 31.94 -9.35
CA LEU A 365 -14.57 32.87 -9.72
C LEU A 365 -14.09 32.58 -11.14
N GLY A 366 -13.85 33.65 -11.92
CA GLY A 366 -13.56 33.55 -13.35
C GLY A 366 -14.81 33.55 -14.23
N SER A 367 -16.01 33.27 -13.72
CA SER A 367 -17.24 33.42 -14.50
C SER A 367 -17.51 34.88 -14.86
N ASN A 368 -18.41 35.10 -15.82
CA ASN A 368 -18.80 36.43 -16.25
C ASN A 368 -19.37 37.24 -15.07
N GLN A 369 -18.97 38.51 -14.96
CA GLN A 369 -19.40 39.42 -13.90
C GLN A 369 -20.16 40.59 -14.52
N GLY A 370 -21.35 40.89 -13.99
CA GLY A 370 -22.16 42.01 -14.42
C GLY A 370 -22.81 41.87 -15.82
N THR A 371 -22.83 40.65 -16.36
CA THR A 371 -23.51 40.28 -17.61
C THR A 371 -24.36 39.05 -17.37
N THR A 372 -25.34 38.81 -18.24
CA THR A 372 -26.19 37.62 -18.19
C THR A 372 -26.21 36.92 -19.55
N LEU A 373 -26.84 35.75 -19.63
CA LEU A 373 -27.15 35.10 -20.90
C LEU A 373 -28.02 35.99 -21.80
N GLY A 374 -28.91 36.79 -21.19
CA GLY A 374 -29.84 37.68 -21.88
C GLY A 374 -31.06 36.97 -22.46
N GLY A 375 -31.90 37.76 -23.16
CA GLY A 375 -33.11 37.27 -23.82
C GLY A 375 -34.31 37.03 -22.89
N THR A 376 -35.43 36.66 -23.51
CA THR A 376 -36.70 36.36 -22.82
C THR A 376 -36.95 34.86 -22.64
N VAL A 377 -36.12 34.02 -23.26
CA VAL A 377 -36.27 32.55 -23.28
C VAL A 377 -35.34 31.93 -22.25
N LYS A 378 -35.92 31.08 -21.39
CA LYS A 378 -35.18 30.29 -20.39
C LYS A 378 -34.20 29.34 -21.09
N PRO A 379 -32.94 29.20 -20.61
CA PRO A 379 -32.03 28.18 -21.11
C PRO A 379 -32.56 26.78 -20.79
N ALA A 380 -32.66 25.93 -21.81
CA ALA A 380 -33.16 24.56 -21.65
C ALA A 380 -32.05 23.57 -21.26
N THR A 381 -30.84 23.80 -21.75
CA THR A 381 -29.69 22.90 -21.60
C THR A 381 -28.55 23.59 -20.87
N THR A 382 -27.63 22.81 -20.32
CA THR A 382 -26.46 23.29 -19.56
C THR A 382 -25.17 23.27 -20.37
N GLY A 383 -24.27 24.23 -20.12
CA GLY A 383 -22.93 24.33 -20.70
C GLY A 383 -22.86 25.05 -22.05
N GLY A 384 -21.71 25.70 -22.29
CA GLY A 384 -21.38 26.24 -23.62
C GLY A 384 -21.94 27.64 -23.93
N HIS A 385 -22.66 28.27 -23.00
CA HIS A 385 -23.26 29.57 -23.25
C HIS A 385 -22.28 30.74 -23.32
N ALA A 386 -22.66 31.78 -24.04
CA ALA A 386 -22.00 33.07 -24.03
C ALA A 386 -22.95 34.13 -23.46
N ASP A 387 -22.41 35.10 -22.74
CA ASP A 387 -23.18 36.22 -22.21
C ASP A 387 -23.55 37.21 -23.32
N THR A 388 -24.28 38.28 -22.94
CA THR A 388 -24.66 39.37 -23.85
C THR A 388 -23.51 40.08 -24.55
N ASN A 389 -22.27 39.91 -24.07
CA ASN A 389 -21.05 40.47 -24.67
C ASN A 389 -20.29 39.43 -25.51
N GLY A 390 -20.85 38.23 -25.70
CA GLY A 390 -20.21 37.14 -26.43
C GLY A 390 -19.09 36.44 -25.66
N ARG A 391 -18.93 36.70 -24.36
CA ARG A 391 -17.93 36.05 -23.51
C ARG A 391 -18.48 34.73 -22.99
N ARG A 392 -17.66 33.67 -23.02
CA ARG A 392 -18.02 32.37 -22.43
C ARG A 392 -18.34 32.46 -20.94
N MET A 393 -19.41 31.80 -20.53
CA MET A 393 -19.92 31.78 -19.15
C MET A 393 -19.34 30.59 -18.38
N VAL A 394 -18.03 30.63 -18.14
CA VAL A 394 -17.25 29.55 -17.51
C VAL A 394 -16.36 30.12 -16.42
N SER A 395 -16.16 29.38 -15.32
CA SER A 395 -15.27 29.75 -14.21
C SER A 395 -13.80 29.39 -14.46
N ASP A 396 -12.89 29.87 -13.61
CA ASP A 396 -11.45 29.53 -13.68
C ASP A 396 -11.18 28.04 -13.48
N LEU A 397 -12.11 27.33 -12.83
CA LEU A 397 -12.07 25.88 -12.64
C LEU A 397 -12.81 25.11 -13.73
N GLY A 398 -13.51 25.81 -14.63
CA GLY A 398 -14.31 25.22 -15.70
C GLY A 398 -15.76 24.92 -15.32
N CYS A 399 -16.28 25.44 -14.20
CA CYS A 399 -17.71 25.36 -13.94
C CYS A 399 -18.46 26.21 -14.96
N GLU A 400 -19.37 25.59 -15.69
CA GLU A 400 -20.23 26.23 -16.67
C GLU A 400 -21.46 26.84 -16.01
N ASP A 401 -21.93 27.97 -16.55
CA ASP A 401 -23.22 28.59 -16.19
C ASP A 401 -23.35 28.99 -14.72
N CYS A 402 -22.24 29.32 -14.05
CA CYS A 402 -22.27 29.74 -12.65
C CYS A 402 -22.98 31.08 -12.42
N CYS A 403 -22.86 32.04 -13.34
CA CYS A 403 -23.34 33.41 -13.14
C CYS A 403 -24.24 33.87 -14.28
N GLY A 404 -25.37 34.51 -13.98
CA GLY A 404 -26.22 35.15 -14.99
C GLY A 404 -26.97 34.19 -15.94
N VAL A 405 -27.10 32.91 -15.58
CA VAL A 405 -27.86 31.90 -16.32
C VAL A 405 -29.10 31.49 -15.52
N LEU A 406 -28.90 30.83 -14.38
CA LEU A 406 -29.96 30.45 -13.44
C LEU A 406 -29.50 30.69 -12.01
N TRP A 407 -30.47 31.05 -11.16
CA TRP A 407 -30.27 31.06 -9.73
C TRP A 407 -29.94 29.65 -9.23
N GLN A 408 -28.94 29.52 -8.37
CA GLN A 408 -28.54 28.25 -7.78
C GLN A 408 -28.81 28.25 -6.29
N TRP A 409 -29.72 27.38 -5.84
CA TRP A 409 -29.98 27.11 -4.42
C TRP A 409 -28.67 26.78 -3.69
N GLY A 410 -28.42 27.49 -2.59
CA GLY A 410 -27.33 27.18 -1.67
C GLY A 410 -27.80 26.47 -0.40
N ALA A 411 -26.84 26.02 0.39
CA ALA A 411 -27.08 25.26 1.62
C ALA A 411 -27.57 26.13 2.78
N GLU A 412 -27.24 27.43 2.80
CA GLU A 412 -27.59 28.29 3.92
C GLU A 412 -29.08 28.66 3.99
N ALA A 413 -29.54 28.82 5.23
CA ALA A 413 -30.84 29.33 5.58
C ALA A 413 -30.70 30.72 6.23
N GLY A 414 -31.57 31.67 5.87
CA GLY A 414 -31.49 33.04 6.37
C GLY A 414 -32.41 34.00 5.62
N GLY A 415 -32.20 35.31 5.78
CA GLY A 415 -32.95 36.34 5.02
C GLY A 415 -34.39 36.61 5.47
N GLY A 416 -34.73 36.20 6.70
CA GLY A 416 -36.08 36.32 7.24
C GLY A 416 -36.84 34.99 7.25
N VAL A 417 -38.11 35.07 7.63
CA VAL A 417 -38.99 33.91 7.79
C VAL A 417 -39.89 33.82 6.56
N ALA A 418 -39.81 32.69 5.84
CA ALA A 418 -40.62 32.36 4.68
C ALA A 418 -42.12 32.25 5.03
N ALA A 419 -42.44 31.77 6.24
CA ALA A 419 -43.80 31.69 6.75
C ALA A 419 -43.86 31.69 8.28
N VAL A 420 -44.84 32.41 8.85
CA VAL A 420 -45.13 32.45 10.29
C VAL A 420 -46.14 31.35 10.62
N GLY A 421 -45.80 30.48 11.57
CA GLY A 421 -46.62 29.33 11.96
C GLY A 421 -46.20 28.01 11.29
N TYR A 422 -46.97 26.95 11.53
CA TYR A 422 -46.69 25.62 10.96
C TYR A 422 -47.06 25.58 9.48
N VAL A 423 -46.07 25.29 8.63
CA VAL A 423 -46.24 25.09 7.18
C VAL A 423 -45.72 23.73 6.74
N ASN A 424 -46.25 23.22 5.63
CA ASN A 424 -45.84 21.93 5.09
C ASN A 424 -44.34 21.90 4.77
N ALA A 425 -43.70 20.76 5.01
CA ALA A 425 -42.31 20.49 4.66
C ALA A 425 -42.15 19.78 3.30
N CYS A 426 -43.25 19.48 2.63
CA CYS A 426 -43.34 18.75 1.37
C CYS A 426 -44.53 19.26 0.54
N ASP A 427 -44.55 18.95 -0.75
CA ASP A 427 -45.66 19.23 -1.66
C ASP A 427 -46.08 17.98 -2.47
N ALA A 428 -46.98 18.15 -3.45
CA ALA A 428 -47.48 17.05 -4.28
C ALA A 428 -46.43 16.43 -5.22
N ASN A 429 -45.26 17.07 -5.38
CA ASN A 429 -44.15 16.59 -6.18
C ASN A 429 -43.13 15.78 -5.35
N ASP A 430 -43.35 15.66 -4.04
CA ASP A 430 -42.60 14.80 -3.15
C ASP A 430 -43.24 13.41 -2.98
N SER A 431 -42.42 12.39 -2.75
CA SER A 431 -42.87 11.02 -2.46
C SER A 431 -42.12 10.44 -1.26
N GLY A 432 -42.85 9.85 -0.31
CA GLY A 432 -42.24 9.17 0.84
C GLY A 432 -41.68 10.09 1.93
N VAL A 433 -42.04 11.36 1.92
CA VAL A 433 -41.67 12.36 2.95
C VAL A 433 -42.91 13.10 3.44
N ALA A 434 -42.89 13.59 4.69
CA ALA A 434 -43.96 14.35 5.32
C ALA A 434 -43.40 15.26 6.42
N GLY A 435 -44.22 16.21 6.90
CA GLY A 435 -43.92 16.99 8.10
C GLY A 435 -44.35 18.45 8.00
N TYR A 436 -44.25 19.15 9.12
CA TYR A 436 -44.46 20.60 9.23
C TYR A 436 -43.22 21.27 9.80
N ARG A 437 -42.99 22.53 9.44
CA ARG A 437 -41.96 23.39 10.05
C ARG A 437 -42.58 24.70 10.51
N SER A 438 -42.01 25.27 11.57
CA SER A 438 -42.43 26.54 12.15
C SER A 438 -41.31 27.55 12.02
N GLN A 439 -41.67 28.79 11.67
CA GLN A 439 -40.71 29.87 11.42
C GLN A 439 -39.64 29.48 10.39
N GLU A 440 -40.09 28.88 9.28
CA GLU A 440 -39.16 28.39 8.26
C GLU A 440 -38.34 29.54 7.67
N PRO A 441 -37.00 29.52 7.74
CA PRO A 441 -36.19 30.54 7.08
C PRO A 441 -36.20 30.39 5.56
N ASN A 442 -36.00 31.49 4.83
CA ASN A 442 -35.72 31.43 3.40
C ASN A 442 -34.40 30.68 3.14
N ARG A 443 -34.15 30.31 1.88
CA ARG A 443 -32.89 29.75 1.42
C ARG A 443 -32.21 30.70 0.46
N ILE A 444 -30.88 30.74 0.52
CA ILE A 444 -30.09 31.52 -0.42
C ILE A 444 -30.20 30.93 -1.83
N VAL A 445 -30.29 31.81 -2.83
CA VAL A 445 -29.99 31.48 -4.22
C VAL A 445 -28.89 32.40 -4.75
N MET A 446 -28.02 31.87 -5.61
CA MET A 446 -26.77 32.54 -6.00
C MET A 446 -26.57 32.60 -7.52
N GLY A 447 -25.75 33.56 -7.98
CA GLY A 447 -25.27 33.67 -9.35
C GLY A 447 -26.07 34.58 -10.28
N GLY A 448 -27.36 34.76 -10.04
CA GLY A 448 -28.27 35.53 -10.89
C GLY A 448 -28.91 34.72 -12.02
N VAL A 449 -29.80 35.35 -12.79
CA VAL A 449 -30.63 34.68 -13.82
C VAL A 449 -30.45 35.33 -15.20
N TRP A 450 -30.71 34.58 -16.27
CA TRP A 450 -30.60 35.00 -17.67
C TRP A 450 -31.29 36.34 -17.98
N SER A 451 -32.46 36.58 -17.38
CA SER A 451 -33.39 37.66 -17.70
C SER A 451 -33.29 38.88 -16.78
N PHE A 452 -32.20 39.05 -16.04
CA PHE A 452 -32.03 40.25 -15.22
C PHE A 452 -32.18 41.53 -16.05
N SER A 453 -33.11 42.39 -15.63
CA SER A 453 -33.26 43.74 -16.19
C SER A 453 -32.06 44.64 -15.88
N THR A 454 -31.29 44.31 -14.83
CA THR A 454 -30.02 44.94 -14.48
C THR A 454 -28.91 43.89 -14.48
N PRO A 455 -28.28 43.59 -15.63
CA PRO A 455 -27.26 42.54 -15.74
C PRO A 455 -26.08 42.69 -14.78
N ALA A 456 -25.78 43.92 -14.36
CA ALA A 456 -24.76 44.25 -13.35
C ALA A 456 -24.96 43.50 -12.01
N GLN A 457 -26.16 42.95 -11.74
CA GLN A 457 -26.46 42.18 -10.54
C GLN A 457 -25.99 40.72 -10.61
N ALA A 458 -25.67 40.18 -11.78
CA ALA A 458 -25.18 38.81 -11.94
C ALA A 458 -23.69 38.73 -11.61
N GLY A 459 -23.27 37.62 -10.99
CA GLY A 459 -21.86 37.43 -10.64
C GLY A 459 -21.64 36.45 -9.49
N SER A 460 -20.37 36.22 -9.17
CA SER A 460 -19.92 35.21 -8.19
C SER A 460 -20.38 35.50 -6.77
N ARG A 461 -20.74 36.75 -6.49
CA ARG A 461 -21.26 37.22 -5.19
C ARG A 461 -22.74 37.59 -5.22
N SER A 462 -23.40 37.40 -6.36
CA SER A 462 -24.83 37.65 -6.46
C SER A 462 -25.58 36.66 -5.58
N ALA A 463 -26.38 37.17 -4.65
CA ALA A 463 -27.11 36.37 -3.69
C ALA A 463 -28.49 37.00 -3.42
N ASN A 464 -29.51 36.16 -3.37
CA ASN A 464 -30.86 36.54 -2.99
C ASN A 464 -31.36 35.59 -1.88
N TRP A 465 -31.96 36.17 -0.84
CA TRP A 465 -32.34 35.49 0.40
C TRP A 465 -33.85 35.54 0.67
N VAL A 466 -34.67 35.67 -0.38
CA VAL A 466 -36.13 35.82 -0.25
C VAL A 466 -36.93 34.57 -0.63
N ASN A 467 -36.26 33.50 -1.07
CA ASN A 467 -36.94 32.35 -1.64
C ASN A 467 -37.29 31.31 -0.56
N ALA A 468 -38.57 30.95 -0.48
CA ALA A 468 -39.03 29.88 0.38
C ALA A 468 -38.53 28.52 -0.14
N PRO A 469 -38.20 27.56 0.74
CA PRO A 469 -37.56 26.32 0.32
C PRO A 469 -38.47 25.33 -0.43
N LEU A 470 -39.80 25.54 -0.43
CA LEU A 470 -40.77 24.84 -1.29
C LEU A 470 -41.09 25.59 -2.60
N SER A 471 -40.47 26.74 -2.84
CA SER A 471 -40.70 27.48 -4.08
C SER A 471 -40.20 26.70 -5.30
N LEU A 472 -41.11 26.47 -6.23
CA LEU A 472 -40.83 25.95 -7.56
C LEU A 472 -40.69 27.13 -8.53
N GLY A 473 -39.48 27.36 -9.03
CA GLY A 473 -39.17 28.44 -9.95
C GLY A 473 -38.60 27.93 -11.27
N ALA A 474 -39.11 28.47 -12.38
CA ALA A 474 -38.53 28.29 -13.72
C ALA A 474 -37.12 28.87 -13.86
N ASN A 475 -36.63 29.57 -12.84
CA ASN A 475 -35.35 30.25 -12.83
C ASN A 475 -34.37 29.76 -11.76
N THR A 476 -34.71 28.71 -11.03
CA THR A 476 -33.92 28.24 -9.90
C THR A 476 -33.59 26.76 -10.03
N THR A 477 -32.29 26.47 -10.01
CA THR A 477 -31.69 25.14 -9.98
C THR A 477 -30.75 25.04 -8.77
N THR A 478 -29.80 24.12 -8.75
CA THR A 478 -28.75 24.04 -7.72
C THR A 478 -27.42 23.61 -8.34
N ARG A 479 -26.39 23.46 -7.53
CA ARG A 479 -25.14 22.81 -7.90
C ARG A 479 -24.66 21.92 -6.76
N GLY A 480 -24.39 20.66 -7.09
CA GLY A 480 -23.87 19.69 -6.13
C GLY A 480 -22.40 19.93 -5.80
N VAL A 481 -22.06 19.77 -4.52
CA VAL A 481 -20.69 19.73 -4.02
C VAL A 481 -20.51 18.57 -3.05
N SER A 482 -19.35 17.93 -3.07
CA SER A 482 -18.94 16.90 -2.12
C SER A 482 -17.60 17.22 -1.47
N ASP A 483 -17.33 16.53 -0.38
CA ASP A 483 -15.98 16.41 0.15
C ASP A 483 -15.06 15.64 -0.80
N ASN A 484 -13.75 15.80 -0.61
CA ASN A 484 -12.76 14.91 -1.20
C ASN A 484 -12.73 13.60 -0.40
N LEU A 485 -12.79 12.47 -1.10
CA LEU A 485 -12.67 11.15 -0.49
C LEU A 485 -11.22 10.96 -0.01
N THR A 486 -10.99 11.18 1.28
CA THR A 486 -9.70 10.92 1.92
C THR A 486 -9.71 9.52 2.54
N GLY A 487 -8.95 8.59 1.95
CA GLY A 487 -8.85 7.20 2.42
C GLY A 487 -9.61 6.23 1.52
N GLY A 488 -8.88 5.30 0.91
CA GLY A 488 -9.50 4.22 0.14
C GLY A 488 -10.24 3.29 1.09
N ILE A 489 -11.43 2.86 0.67
CA ILE A 489 -12.04 1.62 1.17
C ILE A 489 -11.27 0.47 0.54
#